data_AF-A0A662YVI4-F1
#
_entry.id   AF-A0A662YVI4-F1
#
_cell.length_a   1.000
_cell.length_b   1.000
_cell.length_c   1.000
_cell.angle_alpha   90.00
_cell.angle_beta   90.00
_cell.angle_gamma   90.00
#
_symmetry.space_group_name_H-M   'P 1'
#
loop_
_entity.id
_entity.type
_entity.pdbx_description
1 polymer ?
#
loop_
_entity_poly.entity_id
_entity_poly.type
_entity_poly.pdbx_seq_one_letter_code
_entity_poly.pdbx_strand_id
1 'polypeptide(L)'
;MLAKHWRLLLATHMQLGYVNHAEELATRFLQCFPKNRLSALAAMNHEYFSDLPPRLWELSDSIPVVILPDCIPKCEPIRYKRVPEGTVHPFRR
;
A
#
# COMPACT_ATOMS: atom_id res chain seq x y z
N MET A 1 9.56 14.73 -26.54
CA MET A 1 9.46 14.60 -25.07
C MET A 1 8.10 14.00 -24.72
N LEU A 2 8.07 12.68 -24.54
CA LEU A 2 6.88 11.82 -24.45
C LEU A 2 6.28 11.78 -23.03
N ALA A 3 6.07 12.93 -22.40
CA ALA A 3 5.55 13.02 -21.04
C ALA A 3 4.03 12.78 -20.92
N LYS A 4 3.36 12.31 -21.99
CA LYS A 4 1.90 12.11 -22.04
C LYS A 4 1.45 10.65 -22.08
N HIS A 5 2.37 9.69 -22.03
CA HIS A 5 2.05 8.26 -22.12
C HIS A 5 1.85 7.54 -20.77
N TRP A 6 1.77 8.30 -19.67
CA TRP A 6 1.57 7.83 -18.29
C TRP A 6 0.21 7.15 -18.01
N ARG A 7 -0.52 6.70 -19.05
CA ARG A 7 -1.81 6.00 -18.99
C ARG A 7 -1.82 4.72 -18.12
N LEU A 8 -0.69 4.27 -17.58
CA LEU A 8 -0.63 3.24 -16.54
C LEU A 8 -1.10 3.74 -15.15
N LEU A 9 -1.10 5.05 -14.90
CA LEU A 9 -1.61 5.66 -13.64
C LEU A 9 -3.14 5.83 -13.63
N LEU A 10 -3.86 5.70 -14.75
CA LEU A 10 -5.32 5.86 -14.78
C LEU A 10 -6.05 4.77 -13.98
N ALA A 11 -5.43 3.62 -13.75
CA ALA A 11 -6.00 2.54 -12.93
C ALA A 11 -5.74 2.72 -11.42
N THR A 12 -4.62 3.36 -11.04
CA THR A 12 -4.29 3.63 -9.62
C THR A 12 -4.87 4.95 -9.12
N HIS A 13 -4.98 5.96 -9.99
CA HIS A 13 -5.45 7.31 -9.64
C HIS A 13 -6.94 7.35 -9.26
N MET A 14 -7.75 6.41 -9.74
CA MET A 14 -9.19 6.39 -9.41
C MET A 14 -9.47 5.93 -7.98
N GLN A 15 -8.58 5.19 -7.31
CA GLN A 15 -8.79 4.80 -5.90
C GLN A 15 -8.02 5.70 -4.92
N LEU A 16 -6.88 6.23 -5.34
CA LEU A 16 -5.99 6.96 -4.44
C LEU A 16 -6.50 8.35 -4.06
N GLY A 17 -7.34 8.96 -4.89
CA GLY A 17 -8.00 10.23 -4.57
C GLY A 17 -9.04 10.14 -3.45
N TYR A 18 -9.45 8.93 -3.04
CA TYR A 18 -10.41 8.72 -1.95
C TYR A 18 -9.75 8.54 -0.58
N VAL A 19 -8.43 8.35 -0.52
CA VAL A 19 -7.69 8.17 0.72
C VAL A 19 -6.80 9.38 0.94
N ASN A 20 -7.00 10.06 2.06
CA ASN A 20 -6.28 11.30 2.37
C ASN A 20 -4.76 11.10 2.27
N HIS A 21 -4.07 12.02 1.60
CA HIS A 21 -2.61 12.03 1.41
C HIS A 21 -2.01 10.83 0.66
N ALA A 22 -2.83 9.87 0.18
CA ALA A 22 -2.36 8.64 -0.45
C ALA A 22 -1.73 8.89 -1.82
N GLU A 23 -2.35 9.76 -2.61
CA GLU A 23 -1.87 10.13 -3.94
C GLU A 23 -0.51 10.81 -3.90
N GLU A 24 -0.34 11.73 -2.95
CA GLU A 24 0.93 12.41 -2.73
C GLU A 24 2.02 11.41 -2.34
N LEU A 25 1.73 10.53 -1.37
CA LEU A 25 2.67 9.51 -0.91
C LEU A 25 3.11 8.58 -2.06
N ALA A 26 2.16 8.06 -2.84
CA ALA A 26 2.46 7.18 -3.96
C ALA A 26 3.25 7.90 -5.06
N THR A 27 2.97 9.17 -5.33
CA THR A 27 3.73 9.97 -6.28
C THR A 27 5.20 10.07 -5.84
N ARG A 28 5.47 10.27 -4.54
CA ARG A 28 6.84 10.31 -4.01
C ARG A 28 7.55 8.95 -4.05
N PHE A 29 6.81 7.83 -4.04
CA PHE A 29 7.40 6.50 -4.25
C PHE A 29 7.66 6.16 -5.72
N LEU A 30 6.75 6.53 -6.62
CA LEU A 30 6.76 6.14 -8.03
C LEU A 30 7.58 7.11 -8.90
N GLN A 31 8.70 7.60 -8.37
CA GLN A 31 9.62 8.47 -9.09
C GLN A 31 10.46 7.68 -10.11
N CYS A 32 10.63 8.25 -11.31
CA CYS A 32 11.42 7.65 -12.40
C CYS A 32 12.87 7.37 -12.00
N PHE A 33 13.48 8.28 -11.23
CA PHE A 33 14.84 8.11 -10.73
C PHE A 33 14.82 7.58 -9.29
N PRO A 34 15.47 6.44 -9.00
CA PRO A 34 15.46 5.84 -7.66
C PRO A 34 15.92 6.79 -6.54
N LYS A 35 16.91 7.65 -6.82
CA LYS A 35 17.45 8.63 -5.87
C LYS A 35 16.45 9.71 -5.43
N ASN A 36 15.36 9.89 -6.19
CA ASN A 36 14.31 10.85 -5.86
C ASN A 36 13.15 10.19 -5.11
N ARG A 37 13.18 8.86 -4.91
CA ARG A 37 12.13 8.15 -4.19
C ARG A 37 12.19 8.49 -2.71
N LEU A 38 11.02 8.55 -2.09
CA LEU A 38 10.91 8.73 -0.64
C LEU A 38 11.59 7.58 0.10
N SER A 39 12.39 7.89 1.12
CA SER A 39 12.99 6.88 1.99
C SER A 39 11.93 6.26 2.90
N ALA A 40 12.19 5.04 3.39
CA ALA A 40 11.27 4.36 4.31
C ALA A 40 11.03 5.20 5.59
N LEU A 41 12.09 5.78 6.16
CA LEU A 41 11.99 6.62 7.35
C LEU A 41 11.15 7.89 7.08
N ALA A 42 11.36 8.55 5.94
CA ALA A 42 10.56 9.72 5.58
C ALA A 42 9.09 9.35 5.28
N ALA A 43 8.85 8.17 4.71
CA ALA A 43 7.51 7.67 4.47
C ALA A 43 6.76 7.39 5.77
N MET A 44 7.40 6.78 6.78
CA MET A 44 6.79 6.54 8.09
C MET A 44 6.31 7.84 8.77
N ASN A 45 6.98 8.96 8.52
CA ASN A 45 6.62 10.28 9.06
C ASN A 45 5.65 11.07 8.16
N HIS A 46 5.09 10.45 7.11
CA HIS A 46 4.17 11.13 6.18
C HIS A 46 2.76 11.26 6.77
N GLU A 47 2.04 12.35 6.43
CA GLU A 47 0.67 12.64 6.92
C GLU A 47 -0.33 11.51 6.64
N TYR A 48 -0.08 10.69 5.62
CA TYR A 48 -0.85 9.47 5.33
C TYR A 48 -0.96 8.52 6.54
N PHE A 49 0.07 8.48 7.38
CA PHE A 49 0.13 7.65 8.58
C PHE A 49 -0.24 8.40 9.87
N SER A 50 -0.76 9.63 9.78
CA SER A 50 -1.12 10.44 10.95
C SER A 50 -2.25 9.84 11.80
N ASP A 51 -3.11 9.03 11.17
CA ASP A 51 -4.19 8.30 11.86
C ASP A 51 -3.67 7.07 12.65
N LEU A 52 -2.39 6.73 12.56
CA LEU A 52 -1.82 5.61 13.29
C LEU A 52 -1.54 5.97 14.76
N PRO A 53 -1.73 5.03 15.71
CA PRO A 53 -1.44 5.27 17.11
C PRO A 53 0.05 5.63 17.33
N PRO A 54 0.38 6.69 18.11
CA PRO A 54 1.77 7.10 18.35
C PRO A 54 2.66 5.99 18.92
N ARG A 55 2.07 5.10 19.73
CA ARG A 55 2.75 3.94 20.34
C ARG A 55 3.33 2.97 19.31
N LEU A 56 2.85 3.00 18.07
CA LEU A 56 3.41 2.22 16.97
C LEU A 56 4.90 2.54 16.73
N TRP A 57 5.27 3.82 16.87
CA TRP A 57 6.62 4.31 16.60
C TRP A 57 7.62 3.97 17.72
N GLU A 58 7.11 3.59 18.89
CA GLU A 58 7.91 3.17 20.04
C GLU A 58 8.15 1.65 20.06
N LEU A 59 7.53 0.91 19.13
CA LEU A 59 7.72 -0.53 19.05
C LEU A 59 9.14 -0.87 18.63
N SER A 60 9.72 -1.87 19.28
CA SER A 60 10.94 -2.51 18.79
C SER A 60 10.66 -3.25 17.49
N ASP A 61 11.65 -3.26 16.57
CA ASP A 61 11.61 -4.02 15.31
C ASP A 61 11.26 -5.51 15.48
N SER A 62 11.52 -6.08 16.66
CA SER A 62 11.22 -7.48 16.99
C SER A 62 9.75 -7.73 17.34
N ILE A 63 8.98 -6.67 17.57
CA ILE A 63 7.60 -6.74 18.05
C ILE A 63 6.65 -6.51 16.87
N PRO A 64 5.75 -7.45 16.56
CA PRO A 64 4.79 -7.26 15.48
C PRO A 64 3.75 -6.19 15.83
N VAL A 65 3.44 -5.35 14.85
CA VAL A 65 2.49 -4.21 14.94
C VAL A 65 1.09 -4.62 15.42
N VAL A 66 0.65 -5.84 15.11
CA VAL A 66 -0.69 -6.37 15.45
C VAL A 66 -0.93 -6.59 16.94
N ILE A 67 0.11 -6.43 17.78
CA ILE A 67 -0.03 -6.48 19.24
C ILE A 67 -0.76 -5.24 19.78
N LEU A 68 -0.73 -4.12 19.04
CA LEU A 68 -1.51 -2.93 19.37
C LEU A 68 -2.97 -3.15 18.93
N PRO A 69 -3.97 -3.10 19.85
CA PRO A 69 -5.38 -3.33 19.52
C PRO A 69 -5.90 -2.42 18.41
N ASP A 70 -5.41 -1.18 18.38
CA ASP A 70 -5.79 -0.16 17.40
C ASP A 70 -5.17 -0.38 16.01
N CYS A 71 -4.20 -1.30 15.91
CA CYS A 71 -3.55 -1.70 14.66
C CYS A 71 -4.04 -3.05 14.13
N ILE A 72 -5.08 -3.64 14.73
CA ILE A 72 -5.69 -4.86 14.22
C ILE A 72 -6.42 -4.52 12.90
N PRO A 73 -6.14 -5.24 11.79
CA PRO A 73 -6.85 -5.04 10.55
C PRO A 73 -8.36 -5.14 10.78
N LYS A 74 -9.11 -4.09 10.42
CA LYS A 74 -10.56 -4.19 10.35
C LYS A 74 -10.87 -5.13 9.19
N CYS A 75 -11.21 -6.38 9.50
CA CYS A 75 -11.58 -7.36 8.49
C CYS A 75 -12.83 -6.88 7.73
N GLU A 76 -12.65 -6.33 6.53
CA GLU A 76 -13.60 -6.58 5.47
C GLU A 76 -13.31 -7.97 4.88
N PRO A 77 -14.31 -8.84 4.72
CA PRO A 77 -14.09 -10.15 4.12
C PRO A 77 -13.62 -9.95 2.68
N ILE A 78 -12.36 -10.26 2.43
CA ILE A 78 -11.84 -10.44 1.08
C ILE A 78 -12.65 -11.61 0.50
N ARG A 79 -13.63 -11.32 -0.36
CA ARG A 79 -14.35 -12.36 -1.13
C ARG A 79 -13.34 -13.01 -2.06
N TYR A 80 -12.57 -13.98 -1.57
CA TYR A 80 -11.94 -14.96 -2.44
C TYR A 80 -13.09 -15.65 -3.18
N LYS A 81 -13.23 -15.38 -4.49
CA LYS A 81 -14.09 -16.20 -5.34
C LYS A 81 -13.54 -17.62 -5.21
N ARG A 82 -14.30 -18.49 -4.53
CA ARG A 82 -13.98 -19.91 -4.40
C ARG A 82 -13.72 -20.43 -5.81
N VAL A 83 -12.48 -20.83 -6.10
CA VAL A 83 -12.18 -21.55 -7.35
C VAL A 83 -12.98 -22.85 -7.26
N PRO A 84 -13.88 -23.16 -8.21
CA PRO A 84 -14.63 -24.40 -8.19
C PRO A 84 -13.65 -25.57 -8.14
N GLU A 85 -13.85 -26.47 -7.16
CA GLU A 85 -13.14 -27.74 -7.09
C GLU A 85 -13.37 -28.48 -8.40
N GLY A 86 -12.33 -28.57 -9.24
CA GLY A 86 -12.42 -29.10 -10.60
C GLY A 86 -11.71 -28.26 -11.66
N THR A 87 -11.22 -27.06 -11.34
CA THR A 87 -10.41 -26.27 -12.27
C THR A 87 -9.02 -26.90 -12.42
N VAL A 88 -8.80 -27.65 -13.50
CA VAL A 88 -7.48 -28.16 -13.87
C VAL A 88 -6.59 -26.96 -14.23
N HIS A 89 -5.53 -26.75 -13.45
CA HIS A 89 -4.51 -25.76 -13.80
C HIS A 89 -3.75 -26.23 -15.05
N PRO A 90 -3.62 -25.41 -16.11
CA PRO A 90 -2.97 -25.80 -17.37
C PRO A 90 -1.44 -25.98 -17.27
N PHE A 91 -0.87 -25.91 -16.06
CA PHE A 91 0.57 -25.99 -15.81
C PHE A 91 0.95 -26.96 -14.69
N ARG A 92 0.32 -28.15 -14.64
CA ARG A 92 1.02 -29.32 -14.09
C ARG A 92 1.51 -30.17 -15.26
N ARG A 93 2.81 -30.10 -15.53
CA ARG A 93 3.53 -31.19 -16.21
C ARG A 93 3.72 -32.33 -15.22
#